data_AF-A0A162V7T5-F1
#
_entry.id   AF-A0A162V7T5-F1
#
_cell.length_a   1.000
_cell.length_b   1.000
_cell.length_c   1.000
_cell.angle_alpha   90.00
_cell.angle_beta   90.00
_cell.angle_gamma   90.00
#
_symmetry.space_group_name_H-M   'P 1'
#
loop_
_entity.id
_entity.type
_entity.pdbx_description
1 polymer ?
#
loop_
_entity_poly.entity_id
_entity_poly.type
_entity_poly.pdbx_seq_one_letter_code
_entity_poly.pdbx_strand_id
1 'polypeptide(L)'
;MSESTQQYDNDCLVLQDLSGRDRPAKRKALQALDLALKSTLEHEIIFDKLLSTLLHCTASAIDGIREQAVNLIIRSVQKTIDLDSNMGMSIITKASERLKPGVEPTEETRAEWLVIVQKVVTKTSKLGVKDVEVLLDVAQIGIEDAFPEAQKQAGKLLVSLAREAPVLVGYAGEKPLHMATTLLVHRHSALRVLGLEAVEAILLRNARYVDVLFVQDQSTGRAPIVPTLMYDHAPQVRLALVQAVGRLFAAWPPSDRYNHAHQLLPVILTSSVDGFPQVVQAAQDMIALLGKQCAQDLVDSGLLDTLGEDAQVMGLMHVVHMAWEKTLKSLLHDIQHFIATRQITALSVLNLLVGFAAPKDVTRSLNRILHQLIVTYCTAPDSLVRIKTVEVASVLATKVPLPDIYLDILLPHLQKGHWTAETGAYPTATVLTAVLALLDALLNTPEQNISIPAKDRIKSALSKDHITSILPTGLNKFVN
;
A
#
# COMPACT_ATOMS: atom_id res chain seq x y z
N MET A 1 -20.55 -26.26 -51.32
CA MET A 1 -20.39 -25.07 -50.44
C MET A 1 -21.77 -24.74 -49.93
N SER A 2 -22.00 -24.87 -48.62
CA SER A 2 -23.34 -24.77 -48.04
C SER A 2 -23.89 -23.34 -48.11
N GLU A 3 -25.20 -23.19 -48.28
CA GLU A 3 -25.92 -21.90 -48.33
C GLU A 3 -25.58 -20.98 -47.14
N SER A 4 -25.18 -21.55 -46.00
CA SER A 4 -24.72 -20.82 -44.82
C SER A 4 -23.45 -19.99 -45.05
N THR A 5 -22.47 -20.49 -45.80
CA THR A 5 -21.21 -19.77 -46.05
C THR A 5 -21.43 -18.56 -46.97
N GLN A 6 -22.26 -18.74 -47.99
CA GLN A 6 -22.57 -17.70 -48.97
C GLN A 6 -23.41 -16.57 -48.36
N GLN A 7 -24.22 -16.88 -47.34
CA GLN A 7 -24.95 -15.88 -46.55
C GLN A 7 -24.01 -15.02 -45.69
N TYR A 8 -22.98 -15.61 -45.06
CA TYR A 8 -22.00 -14.86 -44.27
C TYR A 8 -21.18 -13.89 -45.12
N ASP A 9 -20.76 -14.33 -46.31
CA ASP A 9 -20.01 -13.47 -47.23
C ASP A 9 -20.82 -12.23 -47.63
N ASN A 10 -22.11 -12.39 -47.90
CA ASN A 10 -23.02 -11.27 -48.18
C ASN A 10 -23.20 -10.33 -46.98
N ASP A 11 -23.39 -10.88 -45.78
CA ASP A 11 -23.51 -10.07 -44.55
C ASP A 11 -22.20 -9.31 -44.27
N CYS A 12 -21.03 -9.91 -44.54
CA CYS A 12 -19.73 -9.24 -44.44
C CYS A 12 -19.58 -8.10 -45.46
N LEU A 13 -20.05 -8.28 -46.69
CA LEU A 13 -20.02 -7.23 -47.72
C LEU A 13 -20.85 -6.00 -47.33
N VAL A 14 -22.05 -6.19 -46.77
CA VAL A 14 -22.89 -5.09 -46.24
C VAL A 14 -22.14 -4.28 -45.18
N LEU A 15 -21.30 -4.96 -44.39
CA LEU A 15 -20.54 -4.40 -43.29
C LEU A 15 -19.20 -3.76 -43.70
N GLN A 16 -18.77 -3.90 -44.96
CA GLN A 16 -17.58 -3.21 -45.48
C GLN A 16 -17.80 -1.69 -45.65
N ASP A 17 -19.04 -1.27 -45.89
CA ASP A 17 -19.38 0.16 -45.94
C ASP A 17 -19.41 0.76 -44.52
N LEU A 18 -18.48 1.67 -44.24
CA LEU A 18 -18.39 2.39 -42.96
C LEU A 18 -19.25 3.66 -42.91
N SER A 19 -19.95 4.01 -43.99
CA SER A 19 -20.77 5.23 -44.04
C SER A 19 -22.01 5.15 -43.13
N GLY A 20 -22.66 6.30 -42.93
CA GLY A 20 -23.94 6.37 -42.20
C GLY A 20 -25.14 5.76 -42.94
N ARG A 21 -24.96 5.18 -44.14
CA ARG A 21 -26.03 4.62 -44.97
C ARG A 21 -26.44 3.22 -44.50
N ASP A 22 -27.64 2.81 -44.92
CA ASP A 22 -28.18 1.45 -44.76
C ASP A 22 -28.12 0.88 -43.34
N ARG A 23 -28.33 1.74 -42.34
CA ARG A 23 -28.36 1.38 -40.91
C ARG A 23 -29.19 0.12 -40.60
N PRO A 24 -30.41 -0.09 -41.17
CA PRO A 24 -31.19 -1.30 -40.91
C PRO A 24 -30.50 -2.56 -41.45
N ALA A 25 -29.89 -2.50 -42.63
CA ALA A 25 -29.20 -3.63 -43.24
C ALA A 25 -27.96 -4.02 -42.44
N LYS A 26 -27.15 -3.05 -42.02
CA LYS A 26 -25.96 -3.28 -41.18
C LYS A 26 -26.31 -3.91 -39.83
N ARG A 27 -27.39 -3.46 -39.20
CA ARG A 27 -27.90 -4.09 -37.96
C ARG A 27 -28.33 -5.54 -38.17
N LYS A 28 -29.04 -5.81 -39.27
CA LYS A 28 -29.47 -7.17 -39.62
C LYS A 28 -28.26 -8.08 -39.90
N ALA A 29 -27.26 -7.59 -40.62
CA ALA A 29 -26.02 -8.31 -40.88
C ALA A 29 -25.27 -8.64 -39.57
N LEU A 30 -25.07 -7.68 -38.65
CA LEU A 30 -24.46 -7.97 -37.35
C LEU A 30 -25.25 -8.97 -36.49
N GLN A 31 -26.59 -8.95 -36.57
CA GLN A 31 -27.43 -9.95 -35.89
C GLN A 31 -27.24 -11.36 -36.48
N ALA A 32 -27.08 -11.47 -37.80
CA ALA A 32 -26.78 -12.75 -38.45
C ALA A 32 -25.40 -13.28 -38.01
N LEU A 33 -24.39 -12.41 -37.94
CA LEU A 33 -23.06 -12.78 -37.43
C LEU A 33 -23.11 -13.18 -35.94
N ASP A 34 -23.89 -12.48 -35.11
CA ASP A 34 -24.12 -12.86 -33.70
C ASP A 34 -24.69 -14.26 -33.58
N LEU A 35 -25.65 -14.61 -34.44
CA LEU A 35 -26.27 -15.93 -34.46
C LEU A 35 -25.25 -17.01 -34.84
N ALA A 36 -24.36 -16.73 -35.80
CA ALA A 36 -23.29 -17.64 -36.20
C ALA A 36 -22.31 -17.92 -35.04
N LEU A 37 -21.90 -16.86 -34.33
CA LEU A 37 -20.98 -16.94 -33.19
C LEU A 37 -21.60 -17.56 -31.92
N LYS A 38 -22.93 -17.82 -31.91
CA LYS A 38 -23.58 -18.59 -30.85
C LYS A 38 -23.39 -20.10 -30.99
N SER A 39 -23.04 -20.60 -32.17
CA SER A 39 -22.71 -22.01 -32.34
C SER A 39 -21.47 -22.39 -31.52
N THR A 40 -21.51 -23.53 -30.83
CA THR A 40 -20.47 -23.91 -29.85
C THR A 40 -19.38 -24.81 -30.44
N LEU A 41 -19.69 -25.63 -31.44
CA LEU A 41 -18.75 -26.62 -31.98
C LEU A 41 -17.67 -26.02 -32.89
N GLU A 42 -17.94 -24.87 -33.52
CA GLU A 42 -17.04 -24.24 -34.50
C GLU A 42 -16.73 -22.76 -34.15
N HIS A 43 -16.96 -22.37 -32.89
CA HIS A 43 -16.90 -20.97 -32.47
C HIS A 43 -15.57 -20.29 -32.84
N GLU A 44 -14.43 -20.94 -32.57
CA GLU A 44 -13.11 -20.37 -32.81
C GLU A 44 -12.82 -20.19 -34.30
N ILE A 45 -13.19 -21.17 -35.13
CA ILE A 45 -13.02 -21.12 -36.60
C ILE A 45 -13.89 -20.01 -37.21
N ILE A 46 -15.13 -19.89 -36.75
CA ILE A 46 -16.05 -18.85 -37.22
C ILE A 46 -15.55 -17.48 -36.75
N PHE A 47 -15.10 -17.37 -35.50
CA PHE A 47 -14.58 -16.13 -34.96
C PHE A 47 -13.34 -15.65 -35.71
N ASP A 48 -12.38 -16.52 -35.99
CA ASP A 48 -11.19 -16.19 -36.78
C ASP A 48 -11.55 -15.63 -38.16
N LYS A 49 -12.46 -16.30 -38.87
CA LYS A 49 -12.95 -15.82 -40.18
C LYS A 49 -13.63 -14.46 -40.11
N LEU A 50 -14.43 -14.23 -39.08
CA LEU A 50 -15.23 -13.00 -38.93
C LEU A 50 -14.46 -11.84 -38.28
N LEU A 51 -13.32 -12.11 -37.61
CA LEU A 51 -12.61 -11.13 -36.81
C LEU A 51 -12.23 -9.89 -37.64
N SER A 52 -11.69 -10.08 -38.84
CA SER A 52 -11.29 -8.98 -39.72
C SER A 52 -12.47 -8.05 -40.05
N THR A 53 -13.64 -8.61 -40.37
CA THR A 53 -14.88 -7.86 -40.63
C THR A 53 -15.35 -7.14 -39.38
N LEU A 54 -15.37 -7.81 -38.23
CA LEU A 54 -15.79 -7.20 -36.95
C LEU A 54 -14.88 -6.02 -36.57
N LEU A 55 -13.55 -6.18 -36.69
CA LEU A 55 -12.57 -5.11 -36.46
C LEU A 55 -12.72 -3.95 -37.46
N HIS A 56 -13.15 -4.21 -38.69
CA HIS A 56 -13.47 -3.14 -39.64
C HIS A 56 -14.72 -2.37 -39.22
N CYS A 57 -15.78 -3.07 -38.79
CA CYS A 57 -17.04 -2.45 -38.34
C CYS A 57 -16.88 -1.50 -37.16
N THR A 58 -15.85 -1.68 -36.32
CA THR A 58 -15.59 -0.80 -35.20
C THR A 58 -15.15 0.62 -35.61
N ALA A 59 -14.94 0.87 -36.91
CA ALA A 59 -14.69 2.21 -37.45
C ALA A 59 -15.92 2.81 -38.16
N SER A 60 -17.10 2.18 -38.03
CA SER A 60 -18.35 2.66 -38.64
C SER A 60 -18.74 4.06 -38.16
N ALA A 61 -19.30 4.88 -39.07
CA ALA A 61 -19.90 6.16 -38.73
C ALA A 61 -21.18 6.03 -37.88
N ILE A 62 -21.69 4.81 -37.67
CA ILE A 62 -22.89 4.53 -36.88
C ILE A 62 -22.48 3.95 -35.52
N ASP A 63 -22.72 4.70 -34.44
CA ASP A 63 -22.31 4.34 -33.07
C ASP A 63 -22.77 2.94 -32.65
N GLY A 64 -24.06 2.65 -32.82
CA GLY A 64 -24.61 1.34 -32.45
C GLY A 64 -24.09 0.16 -33.29
N ILE A 65 -23.45 0.40 -34.45
CA ILE A 65 -22.74 -0.66 -35.19
C ILE A 65 -21.35 -0.88 -34.59
N ARG A 66 -20.64 0.19 -34.20
CA ARG A 66 -19.34 0.09 -33.52
C ARG A 66 -19.48 -0.67 -32.20
N GLU A 67 -20.39 -0.22 -31.35
CA GLU A 67 -20.69 -0.82 -30.03
C GLU A 67 -21.06 -2.30 -30.16
N GLN A 68 -21.95 -2.65 -31.10
CA GLN A 68 -22.36 -4.04 -31.29
C GLN A 68 -21.22 -4.93 -31.82
N ALA A 69 -20.36 -4.42 -32.70
CA ALA A 69 -19.19 -5.15 -33.20
C ALA A 69 -18.17 -5.41 -32.07
N VAL A 70 -17.87 -4.39 -31.26
CA VAL A 70 -16.99 -4.49 -30.09
C VAL A 70 -17.56 -5.53 -29.09
N ASN A 71 -18.86 -5.48 -28.80
CA ASN A 71 -19.51 -6.45 -27.92
C ASN A 71 -19.49 -7.89 -28.46
N LEU A 72 -19.55 -8.08 -29.77
CA LEU A 72 -19.39 -9.40 -30.38
C LEU A 72 -17.97 -9.95 -30.21
N ILE A 73 -16.96 -9.10 -30.36
CA ILE A 73 -15.56 -9.45 -30.12
C ILE A 73 -15.37 -9.83 -28.63
N ILE A 74 -15.87 -9.02 -27.69
CA ILE A 74 -15.82 -9.31 -26.24
C ILE A 74 -16.36 -10.72 -25.95
N ARG A 75 -17.58 -11.00 -26.43
CA ARG A 75 -18.26 -12.27 -26.17
C ARG A 75 -17.54 -13.45 -26.81
N SER A 76 -16.90 -13.25 -27.96
CA SER A 76 -16.18 -14.31 -28.66
C SER A 76 -14.86 -14.63 -27.94
N VAL A 77 -14.04 -13.61 -27.64
CA VAL A 77 -12.79 -13.79 -26.86
C VAL A 77 -13.06 -14.45 -25.51
N GLN A 78 -14.18 -14.13 -24.85
CA GLN A 78 -14.54 -14.75 -23.57
C GLN A 78 -14.88 -16.24 -23.67
N LYS A 79 -15.43 -16.69 -24.81
CA LYS A 79 -15.78 -18.10 -25.05
C LYS A 79 -14.56 -18.92 -25.46
N THR A 80 -13.58 -18.31 -26.11
CA THR A 80 -12.32 -18.95 -26.51
C THR A 80 -11.51 -19.41 -25.29
N ILE A 81 -10.94 -20.61 -25.35
CA ILE A 81 -10.10 -21.14 -24.26
C ILE A 81 -8.72 -20.48 -24.28
N ASP A 82 -8.04 -20.56 -25.43
CA ASP A 82 -6.75 -19.93 -25.73
C ASP A 82 -6.87 -19.16 -27.04
N LEU A 83 -6.51 -17.89 -27.03
CA LEU A 83 -6.61 -17.02 -28.19
C LEU A 83 -5.31 -17.07 -28.98
N ASP A 84 -5.40 -17.39 -30.27
CA ASP A 84 -4.25 -17.35 -31.17
C ASP A 84 -3.55 -15.98 -31.10
N SER A 85 -2.21 -16.00 -31.07
CA SER A 85 -1.41 -14.80 -30.88
C SER A 85 -1.63 -13.77 -32.00
N ASN A 86 -1.88 -14.19 -33.26
CA ASN A 86 -2.13 -13.25 -34.34
C ASN A 86 -3.52 -12.61 -34.21
N MET A 87 -4.52 -13.38 -33.78
CA MET A 87 -5.86 -12.85 -33.47
C MET A 87 -5.79 -11.85 -32.33
N GLY A 88 -5.11 -12.21 -31.23
CA GLY A 88 -4.89 -11.35 -30.08
C GLY A 88 -4.20 -10.04 -30.46
N MET A 89 -3.12 -10.12 -31.24
CA MET A 89 -2.40 -8.94 -31.70
C MET A 89 -3.21 -8.07 -32.66
N SER A 90 -3.99 -8.66 -33.56
CA SER A 90 -4.89 -7.90 -34.45
C SER A 90 -5.91 -7.07 -33.65
N ILE A 91 -6.43 -7.65 -32.57
CA ILE A 91 -7.33 -6.96 -31.65
C ILE A 91 -6.61 -5.84 -30.88
N ILE A 92 -5.42 -6.11 -30.33
CA ILE A 92 -4.62 -5.12 -29.59
C ILE A 92 -4.24 -3.95 -30.49
N THR A 93 -3.76 -4.22 -31.71
CA THR A 93 -3.46 -3.18 -32.70
C THR A 93 -4.68 -2.34 -32.98
N LYS A 94 -5.85 -2.96 -33.22
CA LYS A 94 -7.06 -2.19 -33.49
C LYS A 94 -7.51 -1.34 -32.30
N ALA A 95 -7.40 -1.86 -31.09
CA ALA A 95 -7.67 -1.11 -29.87
C ALA A 95 -6.73 0.11 -29.74
N SER A 96 -5.43 -0.08 -30.01
CA SER A 96 -4.46 1.02 -29.98
C SER A 96 -4.74 2.12 -31.01
N GLU A 97 -5.34 1.79 -32.15
CA GLU A 97 -5.79 2.78 -33.12
C GLU A 97 -7.05 3.50 -32.64
N ARG A 98 -8.04 2.76 -32.14
CA ARG A 98 -9.35 3.31 -31.76
C ARG A 98 -9.31 4.16 -30.50
N LEU A 99 -8.44 3.81 -29.56
CA LEU A 99 -8.31 4.52 -28.29
C LEU A 99 -7.50 5.82 -28.39
N LYS A 100 -6.80 6.07 -29.51
CA LYS A 100 -6.11 7.35 -29.72
C LYS A 100 -7.07 8.53 -29.46
N PRO A 101 -6.60 9.61 -28.79
CA PRO A 101 -7.44 10.76 -28.48
C PRO A 101 -8.19 11.30 -29.70
N GLY A 102 -9.51 11.44 -29.59
CA GLY A 102 -10.39 11.96 -30.65
C GLY A 102 -10.81 10.95 -31.72
N VAL A 103 -10.38 9.68 -31.66
CA VAL A 103 -10.69 8.66 -32.68
C VAL A 103 -11.99 7.90 -32.39
N GLU A 104 -12.19 7.41 -31.17
CA GLU A 104 -13.49 6.88 -30.71
C GLU A 104 -14.23 7.92 -29.86
N PRO A 105 -15.30 8.54 -30.38
CA PRO A 105 -16.02 9.59 -29.65
C PRO A 105 -16.80 9.04 -28.46
N THR A 106 -17.30 7.81 -28.53
CA THR A 106 -18.18 7.22 -27.52
C THR A 106 -17.38 6.67 -26.34
N GLU A 107 -17.60 7.22 -25.15
CA GLU A 107 -16.83 6.88 -23.96
C GLU A 107 -17.05 5.43 -23.47
N GLU A 108 -18.27 4.93 -23.62
CA GLU A 108 -18.63 3.55 -23.33
C GLU A 108 -17.90 2.58 -24.25
N THR A 109 -17.84 2.88 -25.55
CA THR A 109 -17.10 2.06 -26.52
C THR A 109 -15.58 2.09 -26.25
N ARG A 110 -15.02 3.21 -25.78
CA ARG A 110 -13.62 3.24 -25.30
C ARG A 110 -13.40 2.30 -24.11
N ALA A 111 -14.32 2.31 -23.14
CA ALA A 111 -14.24 1.38 -22.01
C ALA A 111 -14.37 -0.09 -22.46
N GLU A 112 -15.24 -0.39 -23.42
CA GLU A 112 -15.39 -1.73 -24.00
C GLU A 112 -14.12 -2.21 -24.72
N TRP A 113 -13.41 -1.32 -25.43
CA TRP A 113 -12.10 -1.65 -26.01
C TRP A 113 -11.08 -2.10 -24.96
N LEU A 114 -11.02 -1.40 -23.82
CA LEU A 114 -10.14 -1.77 -22.72
C LEU A 114 -10.55 -3.13 -22.10
N VAL A 115 -11.85 -3.43 -22.04
CA VAL A 115 -12.36 -4.75 -21.62
C VAL A 115 -11.91 -5.84 -22.59
N ILE A 116 -11.97 -5.61 -23.90
CA ILE A 116 -11.47 -6.56 -24.91
C ILE A 116 -10.00 -6.84 -24.66
N VAL A 117 -9.17 -5.79 -24.57
CA VAL A 117 -7.72 -5.93 -24.43
C VAL A 117 -7.37 -6.65 -23.13
N GLN A 118 -8.06 -6.36 -22.03
CA GLN A 118 -7.89 -7.11 -20.77
C GLN A 118 -8.14 -8.61 -20.96
N LYS A 119 -9.21 -8.98 -21.66
CA LYS A 119 -9.55 -10.40 -21.93
C LYS A 119 -8.53 -11.05 -22.87
N VAL A 120 -8.01 -10.32 -23.85
CA VAL A 120 -6.96 -10.83 -24.74
C VAL A 120 -5.70 -11.15 -23.95
N VAL A 121 -5.27 -10.28 -23.02
CA VAL A 121 -4.08 -10.51 -22.18
C VAL A 121 -4.19 -11.79 -21.37
N THR A 122 -5.35 -12.08 -20.78
CA THR A 122 -5.54 -13.30 -19.96
C THR A 122 -5.77 -14.57 -20.77
N LYS A 123 -5.93 -14.44 -22.10
CA LYS A 123 -6.22 -15.52 -23.03
C LYS A 123 -5.12 -15.79 -24.04
N THR A 124 -4.07 -14.98 -24.07
CA THR A 124 -2.97 -15.12 -25.03
C THR A 124 -1.76 -15.70 -24.32
N SER A 125 -1.36 -16.92 -24.70
CA SER A 125 -0.26 -17.64 -24.04
C SER A 125 1.16 -17.11 -24.34
N LYS A 126 1.32 -16.20 -25.31
CA LYS A 126 2.62 -15.70 -25.77
C LYS A 126 2.59 -14.19 -26.01
N LEU A 127 3.00 -13.42 -24.99
CA LEU A 127 3.29 -11.99 -25.16
C LEU A 127 4.80 -11.79 -25.29
N GLY A 128 5.22 -10.94 -26.23
CA GLY A 128 6.58 -10.44 -26.36
C GLY A 128 6.75 -9.06 -25.73
N VAL A 129 8.01 -8.59 -25.66
CA VAL A 129 8.35 -7.26 -25.09
C VAL A 129 7.62 -6.12 -25.81
N LYS A 130 7.57 -6.16 -27.15
CA LYS A 130 6.88 -5.13 -27.96
C LYS A 130 5.38 -5.13 -27.72
N ASP A 131 4.79 -6.30 -27.49
CA ASP A 131 3.35 -6.43 -27.24
C ASP A 131 3.01 -5.79 -25.89
N VAL A 132 3.84 -6.03 -24.87
CA VAL A 132 3.70 -5.40 -23.55
C VAL A 132 3.86 -3.89 -23.61
N GLU A 133 4.79 -3.37 -24.42
CA GLU A 133 4.94 -1.92 -24.61
C GLU A 133 3.66 -1.28 -25.17
N VAL A 134 3.08 -1.87 -26.23
CA VAL A 134 1.80 -1.41 -26.82
C VAL A 134 0.65 -1.54 -25.81
N LEU A 135 0.59 -2.63 -25.05
CA LEU A 135 -0.44 -2.84 -24.02
C LEU A 135 -0.34 -1.81 -22.89
N LEU A 136 0.89 -1.42 -22.50
CA LEU A 136 1.11 -0.34 -21.53
C LEU A 136 0.69 1.02 -22.10
N ASP A 137 0.94 1.29 -23.38
CA ASP A 137 0.45 2.52 -24.03
C ASP A 137 -1.09 2.57 -24.07
N VAL A 138 -1.73 1.45 -24.42
CA VAL A 138 -3.19 1.32 -24.39
C VAL A 138 -3.74 1.56 -22.98
N ALA A 139 -3.11 0.97 -21.97
CA ALA A 139 -3.51 1.19 -20.58
C ALA A 139 -3.26 2.65 -20.14
N GLN A 140 -2.18 3.31 -20.57
CA GLN A 140 -1.91 4.72 -20.24
C GLN A 140 -3.03 5.61 -20.80
N ILE A 141 -3.38 5.44 -22.08
CA ILE A 141 -4.46 6.18 -22.72
C ILE A 141 -5.77 6.04 -21.92
N GLY A 142 -6.10 4.82 -21.50
CA GLY A 142 -7.30 4.57 -20.71
C GLY A 142 -7.26 5.16 -19.29
N ILE A 143 -6.09 5.15 -18.63
CA ILE A 143 -5.90 5.76 -17.29
C ILE A 143 -6.05 7.28 -17.35
N GLU A 144 -5.64 7.90 -18.46
CA GLU A 144 -5.76 9.35 -18.70
C GLU A 144 -7.13 9.77 -19.26
N ASP A 145 -8.01 8.81 -19.57
CA ASP A 145 -9.33 9.10 -20.11
C ASP A 145 -10.16 9.94 -19.12
N ALA A 146 -10.99 10.84 -19.63
CA ALA A 146 -11.90 11.63 -18.81
C ALA A 146 -13.04 10.78 -18.22
N PHE A 147 -13.35 9.64 -18.85
CA PHE A 147 -14.44 8.76 -18.44
C PHE A 147 -14.00 7.77 -17.34
N PRO A 148 -14.61 7.82 -16.13
CA PRO A 148 -14.14 7.01 -15.01
C PRO A 148 -14.21 5.49 -15.22
N GLU A 149 -15.16 4.99 -16.02
CA GLU A 149 -15.22 3.56 -16.29
C GLU A 149 -14.08 3.12 -17.22
N ALA A 150 -13.65 3.96 -18.18
CA ALA A 150 -12.46 3.68 -18.99
C ALA A 150 -11.20 3.62 -18.10
N GLN A 151 -11.01 4.58 -17.19
CA GLN A 151 -9.90 4.56 -16.22
C GLN A 151 -9.87 3.26 -15.39
N LYS A 152 -11.06 2.80 -14.95
CA LYS A 152 -11.22 1.56 -14.19
C LYS A 152 -10.88 0.33 -15.02
N GLN A 153 -11.30 0.25 -16.28
CA GLN A 153 -10.94 -0.88 -17.15
C GLN A 153 -9.45 -0.87 -17.51
N ALA A 154 -8.85 0.31 -17.69
CA ALA A 154 -7.42 0.47 -17.91
C ALA A 154 -6.58 0.05 -16.69
N GLY A 155 -7.00 0.41 -15.48
CA GLY A 155 -6.36 -0.07 -14.25
C GLY A 155 -6.45 -1.59 -14.10
N LYS A 156 -7.59 -2.21 -14.45
CA LYS A 156 -7.72 -3.68 -14.46
C LYS A 156 -6.84 -4.34 -15.53
N LEU A 157 -6.70 -3.71 -16.70
CA LEU A 157 -5.75 -4.14 -17.72
C LEU A 157 -4.31 -4.11 -17.18
N LEU A 158 -3.91 -3.03 -16.51
CA LEU A 158 -2.59 -2.93 -15.87
C LEU A 158 -2.34 -4.04 -14.84
N VAL A 159 -3.32 -4.31 -13.97
CA VAL A 159 -3.26 -5.43 -13.00
C VAL A 159 -3.10 -6.77 -13.72
N SER A 160 -3.91 -7.01 -14.76
CA SER A 160 -3.88 -8.28 -15.50
C SER A 160 -2.54 -8.45 -16.20
N LEU A 161 -2.03 -7.41 -16.85
CA LEU A 161 -0.73 -7.43 -17.53
C LEU A 161 0.42 -7.73 -16.56
N ALA A 162 0.43 -7.12 -15.37
CA ALA A 162 1.44 -7.36 -14.36
C ALA A 162 1.40 -8.79 -13.79
N ARG A 163 0.21 -9.42 -13.74
CA ARG A 163 0.05 -10.81 -13.29
C ARG A 163 0.42 -11.85 -14.34
N GLU A 164 -0.01 -11.63 -15.58
CA GLU A 164 0.20 -12.58 -16.69
C GLU A 164 1.63 -12.50 -17.25
N ALA A 165 2.24 -11.31 -17.26
CA ALA A 165 3.55 -11.07 -17.85
C ALA A 165 4.52 -10.30 -16.93
N PRO A 166 4.74 -10.73 -15.66
CA PRO A 166 5.47 -9.95 -14.66
C PRO A 166 6.90 -9.60 -15.06
N VAL A 167 7.62 -10.54 -15.68
CA VAL A 167 9.01 -10.32 -16.14
C VAL A 167 9.07 -9.27 -17.24
N LEU A 168 8.14 -9.32 -18.19
CA LEU A 168 8.09 -8.38 -19.31
C LEU A 168 7.67 -6.98 -18.85
N VAL A 169 6.71 -6.88 -17.93
CA VAL A 169 6.36 -5.63 -17.26
C VAL A 169 7.57 -5.08 -16.50
N GLY A 170 8.38 -5.94 -15.88
CA GLY A 170 9.63 -5.55 -15.23
C GLY A 170 10.63 -4.88 -16.18
N TYR A 171 10.68 -5.28 -17.46
CA TYR A 171 11.53 -4.63 -18.46
C TYR A 171 11.07 -3.21 -18.83
N ALA A 172 9.81 -2.86 -18.59
CA ALA A 172 9.29 -1.50 -18.80
C ALA A 172 9.71 -0.51 -17.68
N GLY A 173 10.47 -0.97 -16.69
CA GLY A 173 11.02 -0.13 -15.62
C GLY A 173 9.94 0.50 -14.74
N GLU A 174 10.05 1.80 -14.49
CA GLU A 174 9.16 2.54 -13.59
C GLU A 174 7.82 2.95 -14.24
N LYS A 175 7.68 2.83 -15.57
CA LYS A 175 6.48 3.28 -16.31
C LYS A 175 5.18 2.65 -15.77
N PRO A 176 5.07 1.32 -15.57
CA PRO A 176 3.86 0.71 -15.00
C PRO A 176 3.54 1.23 -13.60
N LEU A 177 4.57 1.52 -12.80
CA LEU A 177 4.38 2.03 -11.45
C LEU A 177 3.85 3.46 -11.49
N HIS A 178 4.39 4.32 -12.36
CA HIS A 178 3.89 5.68 -12.58
C HIS A 178 2.42 5.69 -13.00
N MET A 179 2.02 4.78 -13.89
CA MET A 179 0.62 4.56 -14.25
C MET A 179 -0.25 4.25 -13.02
N ALA A 180 0.20 3.31 -12.18
CA ALA A 180 -0.50 2.98 -10.94
C ALA A 180 -0.57 4.20 -10.00
N THR A 181 0.47 5.02 -9.92
CA THR A 181 0.45 6.24 -9.10
C THR A 181 -0.64 7.22 -9.51
N THR A 182 -0.98 7.32 -10.80
CA THR A 182 -2.06 8.18 -11.28
C THR A 182 -3.41 7.73 -10.71
N LEU A 183 -3.64 6.41 -10.62
CA LEU A 183 -4.82 5.84 -9.99
C LEU A 183 -4.85 6.09 -8.47
N LEU A 184 -3.69 6.08 -7.81
CA LEU A 184 -3.57 6.23 -6.35
C LEU A 184 -3.89 7.64 -5.82
N VAL A 185 -3.82 8.68 -6.65
CA VAL A 185 -4.25 10.04 -6.26
C VAL A 185 -5.59 10.44 -6.83
N HIS A 186 -6.30 9.47 -7.41
CA HIS A 186 -7.61 9.74 -7.97
C HIS A 186 -8.64 10.08 -6.89
N ARG A 187 -9.58 10.99 -7.19
CA ARG A 187 -10.64 11.40 -6.25
C ARG A 187 -11.51 10.23 -5.78
N HIS A 188 -11.78 9.27 -6.66
CA HIS A 188 -12.63 8.11 -6.36
C HIS A 188 -11.82 7.01 -5.67
N SER A 189 -12.27 6.59 -4.48
CA SER A 189 -11.60 5.55 -3.68
C SER A 189 -11.52 4.20 -4.40
N ALA A 190 -12.51 3.86 -5.22
CA ALA A 190 -12.48 2.62 -6.01
C ALA A 190 -11.28 2.56 -6.98
N LEU A 191 -10.89 3.69 -7.58
CA LEU A 191 -9.70 3.76 -8.44
C LEU A 191 -8.40 3.71 -7.64
N ARG A 192 -8.38 4.29 -6.43
CA ARG A 192 -7.23 4.18 -5.52
C ARG A 192 -7.02 2.73 -5.04
N VAL A 193 -8.09 2.01 -4.71
CA VAL A 193 -8.02 0.57 -4.39
C VAL A 193 -7.46 -0.21 -5.59
N LEU A 194 -7.97 0.05 -6.80
CA LEU A 194 -7.45 -0.58 -8.02
C LEU A 194 -5.97 -0.23 -8.28
N GLY A 195 -5.56 1.00 -7.98
CA GLY A 195 -4.17 1.42 -8.04
C GLY A 195 -3.28 0.62 -7.08
N LEU A 196 -3.76 0.32 -5.86
CA LEU A 196 -3.04 -0.52 -4.89
C LEU A 196 -2.94 -1.98 -5.37
N GLU A 197 -3.99 -2.52 -5.98
CA GLU A 197 -3.94 -3.83 -6.63
C GLU A 197 -2.91 -3.87 -7.78
N ALA A 198 -2.81 -2.79 -8.56
CA ALA A 198 -1.82 -2.67 -9.63
C ALA A 198 -0.40 -2.58 -9.07
N VAL A 199 -0.18 -1.75 -8.04
CA VAL A 199 1.10 -1.66 -7.34
C VAL A 199 1.55 -3.02 -6.82
N GLU A 200 0.65 -3.75 -6.15
CA GLU A 200 0.95 -5.09 -5.65
C GLU A 200 1.36 -6.02 -6.78
N ALA A 201 0.58 -6.09 -7.87
CA ALA A 201 0.88 -6.96 -9.00
C ALA A 201 2.23 -6.63 -9.66
N ILE A 202 2.55 -5.34 -9.81
CA ILE A 202 3.81 -4.87 -10.43
C ILE A 202 5.00 -5.18 -9.53
N LEU A 203 4.91 -4.87 -8.23
CA LEU A 203 6.04 -4.96 -7.31
C LEU A 203 6.27 -6.37 -6.77
N LEU A 204 5.30 -7.29 -6.86
CA LEU A 204 5.45 -8.66 -6.35
C LEU A 204 6.64 -9.41 -6.95
N ARG A 205 7.04 -9.06 -8.18
CA ARG A 205 8.21 -9.61 -8.88
C ARG A 205 9.30 -8.58 -9.15
N ASN A 206 9.15 -7.34 -8.67
CA ASN A 206 10.08 -6.26 -8.93
C ASN A 206 10.07 -5.23 -7.79
N ALA A 207 10.79 -5.51 -6.70
CA ALA A 207 10.86 -4.61 -5.55
C ALA A 207 11.64 -3.31 -5.83
N ARG A 208 12.46 -3.29 -6.89
CA ARG A 208 13.44 -2.23 -7.21
C ARG A 208 12.86 -0.80 -7.19
N TYR A 209 11.59 -0.66 -7.55
CA TYR A 209 10.96 0.63 -7.76
C TYR A 209 10.03 1.07 -6.62
N VAL A 210 9.99 0.34 -5.50
CA VAL A 210 9.10 0.66 -4.38
C VAL A 210 9.34 2.07 -3.82
N ASP A 211 10.58 2.57 -3.88
CA ASP A 211 10.97 3.89 -3.37
C ASP A 211 10.14 5.04 -4.00
N VAL A 212 9.69 4.88 -5.25
CA VAL A 212 8.82 5.85 -5.95
C VAL A 212 7.54 6.15 -5.17
N LEU A 213 7.08 5.21 -4.34
CA LEU A 213 5.86 5.36 -3.53
C LEU A 213 6.07 6.14 -2.22
N PHE A 214 7.32 6.30 -1.77
CA PHE A 214 7.69 6.86 -0.47
C PHE A 214 8.42 8.20 -0.56
N VAL A 215 8.94 8.57 -1.72
CA VAL A 215 9.68 9.81 -1.93
C VAL A 215 8.76 10.90 -2.48
N GLN A 216 9.05 12.15 -2.11
CA GLN A 216 8.37 13.31 -2.70
C GLN A 216 8.86 13.50 -4.13
N ASP A 217 7.94 13.65 -5.08
CA ASP A 217 8.32 14.01 -6.44
C ASP A 217 8.78 15.48 -6.44
N GLN A 218 10.09 15.68 -6.58
CA GLN A 218 10.69 17.02 -6.59
C GLN A 218 10.31 17.81 -7.85
N SER A 219 10.00 17.13 -8.96
CA SER A 219 9.69 17.77 -10.23
C SER A 219 8.26 18.31 -10.26
N THR A 220 7.31 17.59 -9.66
CA THR A 220 5.91 18.01 -9.61
C THR A 220 5.50 18.59 -8.26
N GLY A 221 6.38 18.55 -7.25
CA GLY A 221 6.08 18.92 -5.86
C GLY A 221 5.09 17.97 -5.16
N ARG A 222 4.78 16.82 -5.76
CA ARG A 222 3.73 15.91 -5.28
C ARG A 222 4.19 15.19 -4.01
N ALA A 223 3.34 15.18 -3.00
CA ALA A 223 3.59 14.50 -1.73
C ALA A 223 3.82 12.99 -1.92
N PRO A 224 4.60 12.34 -1.03
CA PRO A 224 4.76 10.88 -1.02
C PRO A 224 3.42 10.14 -1.00
N ILE A 225 3.29 9.12 -1.84
CA ILE A 225 2.01 8.46 -2.08
C ILE A 225 1.59 7.61 -0.89
N VAL A 226 2.42 6.62 -0.51
CA VAL A 226 2.08 5.69 0.58
C VAL A 226 1.88 6.41 1.91
N PRO A 227 2.76 7.34 2.34
CA PRO A 227 2.50 8.13 3.55
C PRO A 227 1.18 8.90 3.53
N THR A 228 0.74 9.38 2.36
CA THR A 228 -0.58 10.03 2.21
C THR A 228 -1.71 9.02 2.35
N LEU A 229 -1.59 7.85 1.72
CA LEU A 229 -2.63 6.80 1.75
C LEU A 229 -2.80 6.15 3.12
N MET A 230 -1.78 6.16 3.99
CA MET A 230 -1.90 5.70 5.39
C MET A 230 -2.98 6.47 6.16
N TYR A 231 -3.28 7.71 5.76
CA TYR A 231 -4.29 8.57 6.36
C TYR A 231 -5.45 8.86 5.40
N ASP A 232 -5.66 8.01 4.40
CA ASP A 232 -6.75 8.16 3.45
C ASP A 232 -8.10 8.22 4.16
N HIS A 233 -8.99 9.14 3.75
CA HIS A 233 -10.32 9.27 4.35
C HIS A 233 -11.19 8.02 4.15
N ALA A 234 -10.94 7.23 3.11
CA ALA A 234 -11.69 6.03 2.77
C ALA A 234 -11.08 4.78 3.45
N PRO A 235 -11.75 4.14 4.43
CA PRO A 235 -11.22 2.97 5.12
C PRO A 235 -10.86 1.80 4.18
N GLN A 236 -11.61 1.63 3.08
CA GLN A 236 -11.33 0.62 2.07
C GLN A 236 -9.99 0.83 1.35
N VAL A 237 -9.51 2.08 1.23
CA VAL A 237 -8.19 2.37 0.65
C VAL A 237 -7.11 1.99 1.65
N ARG A 238 -7.28 2.34 2.93
CA ARG A 238 -6.34 1.95 4.00
C ARG A 238 -6.28 0.43 4.19
N LEU A 239 -7.42 -0.25 4.08
CA LEU A 239 -7.51 -1.72 4.08
C LEU A 239 -6.75 -2.33 2.90
N ALA A 240 -6.98 -1.84 1.68
CA ALA A 240 -6.26 -2.28 0.50
C ALA A 240 -4.75 -2.01 0.63
N LEU A 241 -4.36 -0.89 1.24
CA LEU A 241 -2.96 -0.50 1.42
C LEU A 241 -2.23 -1.48 2.34
N VAL A 242 -2.77 -1.77 3.52
CA VAL A 242 -2.14 -2.69 4.46
C VAL A 242 -2.06 -4.10 3.89
N GLN A 243 -3.08 -4.53 3.15
CA GLN A 243 -3.10 -5.83 2.48
C GLN A 243 -2.05 -5.92 1.37
N ALA A 244 -1.97 -4.92 0.49
CA ALA A 244 -0.99 -4.88 -0.60
C ALA A 244 0.44 -4.83 -0.05
N VAL A 245 0.72 -3.91 0.88
CA VAL A 245 2.04 -3.77 1.51
C VAL A 245 2.42 -5.02 2.30
N GLY A 246 1.51 -5.57 3.09
CA GLY A 246 1.77 -6.79 3.88
C GLY A 246 2.08 -8.01 3.00
N ARG A 247 1.33 -8.20 1.91
CA ARG A 247 1.59 -9.29 0.96
C ARG A 247 2.91 -9.12 0.22
N LEU A 248 3.24 -7.91 -0.25
CA LEU A 248 4.54 -7.62 -0.84
C LEU A 248 5.67 -7.93 0.15
N PHE A 249 5.55 -7.41 1.37
CA PHE A 249 6.58 -7.52 2.39
C PHE A 249 6.86 -8.98 2.78
N ALA A 250 5.80 -9.80 2.87
CA ALA A 250 5.94 -11.23 3.11
C ALA A 250 6.43 -12.01 1.88
N ALA A 251 6.00 -11.67 0.66
CA ALA A 251 6.32 -12.46 -0.53
C ALA A 251 7.71 -12.20 -1.11
N TRP A 252 8.32 -11.05 -0.80
CA TRP A 252 9.65 -10.71 -1.31
C TRP A 252 10.75 -11.59 -0.73
N PRO A 253 11.83 -11.85 -1.50
CA PRO A 253 13.00 -12.54 -0.98
C PRO A 253 13.66 -11.74 0.15
N PRO A 254 14.47 -12.39 1.02
CA PRO A 254 15.12 -11.75 2.16
C PRO A 254 15.85 -10.44 1.80
N SER A 255 16.57 -10.41 0.67
CA SER A 255 17.31 -9.23 0.21
C SER A 255 16.42 -8.01 0.05
N ASP A 256 15.30 -8.16 -0.65
CA ASP A 256 14.39 -7.05 -0.94
C ASP A 256 13.58 -6.68 0.30
N ARG A 257 13.10 -7.69 1.02
CA ARG A 257 12.34 -7.53 2.26
C ARG A 257 13.08 -6.64 3.25
N TYR A 258 14.32 -7.00 3.61
CA TYR A 258 15.04 -6.28 4.65
C TYR A 258 15.60 -4.93 4.17
N ASN A 259 15.91 -4.79 2.88
CA ASN A 259 16.30 -3.50 2.30
C ASN A 259 15.18 -2.45 2.42
N HIS A 260 13.93 -2.86 2.22
CA HIS A 260 12.76 -1.98 2.23
C HIS A 260 11.95 -2.03 3.54
N ALA A 261 12.38 -2.81 4.53
CA ALA A 261 11.66 -2.99 5.79
C ALA A 261 11.36 -1.66 6.50
N HIS A 262 12.30 -0.72 6.47
CA HIS A 262 12.14 0.60 7.08
C HIS A 262 11.02 1.48 6.48
N GLN A 263 10.61 1.22 5.24
CA GLN A 263 9.50 1.90 4.56
C GLN A 263 8.18 1.16 4.75
N LEU A 264 8.20 -0.18 4.67
CA LEU A 264 6.99 -1.00 4.71
C LEU A 264 6.47 -1.26 6.13
N LEU A 265 7.37 -1.48 7.09
CA LEU A 265 7.00 -1.77 8.48
C LEU A 265 6.16 -0.63 9.11
N PRO A 266 6.50 0.67 8.95
CA PRO A 266 5.64 1.75 9.44
C PRO A 266 4.20 1.68 8.94
N VAL A 267 3.97 1.27 7.69
CA VAL A 267 2.63 1.17 7.10
C VAL A 267 1.78 0.18 7.88
N ILE A 268 2.30 -1.03 8.09
CA ILE A 268 1.57 -2.11 8.79
C ILE A 268 1.34 -1.75 10.27
N LEU A 269 2.34 -1.18 10.93
CA LEU A 269 2.20 -0.79 12.34
C LEU A 269 1.18 0.34 12.52
N THR A 270 1.17 1.34 11.62
CA THR A 270 0.14 2.40 11.63
C THR A 270 -1.26 1.83 11.41
N SER A 271 -1.42 0.89 10.48
CA SER A 271 -2.72 0.23 10.25
C SER A 271 -3.20 -0.63 11.42
N SER A 272 -2.29 -1.08 12.30
CA SER A 272 -2.63 -1.84 13.51
C SER A 272 -3.24 -0.98 14.62
N VAL A 273 -3.14 0.34 14.50
CA VAL A 273 -3.75 1.32 15.42
C VAL A 273 -4.80 2.18 14.71
N ASP A 274 -5.34 1.68 13.60
CA ASP A 274 -6.39 2.35 12.82
C ASP A 274 -7.71 2.43 13.59
N GLY A 275 -8.54 3.43 13.27
CA GLY A 275 -9.88 3.58 13.85
C GLY A 275 -10.91 2.59 13.32
N PHE A 276 -10.62 1.86 12.24
CA PHE A 276 -11.54 0.91 11.62
C PHE A 276 -11.13 -0.56 11.91
N PRO A 277 -11.99 -1.37 12.56
CA PRO A 277 -11.62 -2.71 13.01
C PRO A 277 -11.12 -3.65 11.91
N GLN A 278 -11.68 -3.55 10.69
CA GLN A 278 -11.24 -4.38 9.57
C GLN A 278 -9.80 -4.07 9.13
N VAL A 279 -9.38 -2.81 9.21
CA VAL A 279 -8.00 -2.40 8.90
C VAL A 279 -7.05 -2.93 9.97
N VAL A 280 -7.43 -2.82 11.25
CA VAL A 280 -6.66 -3.36 12.38
C VAL A 280 -6.50 -4.87 12.25
N GLN A 281 -7.57 -5.61 11.98
CA GLN A 281 -7.50 -7.06 11.81
C GLN A 281 -6.59 -7.45 10.64
N ALA A 282 -6.73 -6.79 9.49
CA ALA A 282 -5.87 -7.05 8.34
C ALA A 282 -4.40 -6.77 8.67
N ALA A 283 -4.10 -5.72 9.43
CA ALA A 283 -2.75 -5.41 9.87
C ALA A 283 -2.19 -6.50 10.81
N GLN A 284 -2.99 -6.99 11.75
CA GLN A 284 -2.59 -8.09 12.65
C GLN A 284 -2.31 -9.38 11.88
N ASP A 285 -3.15 -9.71 10.89
CA ASP A 285 -2.94 -10.86 10.02
C ASP A 285 -1.64 -10.73 9.22
N MET A 286 -1.34 -9.53 8.70
CA MET A 286 -0.10 -9.25 7.97
C MET A 286 1.13 -9.27 8.88
N ILE A 287 1.04 -8.79 10.13
CA ILE A 287 2.10 -8.91 11.13
C ILE A 287 2.38 -10.39 11.42
N ALA A 288 1.34 -11.20 11.61
CA ALA A 288 1.51 -12.62 11.88
C ALA A 288 2.16 -13.35 10.69
N LEU A 289 1.73 -13.04 9.47
CA LEU A 289 2.32 -13.58 8.25
C LEU A 289 3.80 -13.17 8.11
N LEU A 290 4.10 -11.89 8.28
CA LEU A 290 5.47 -11.36 8.19
C LEU A 290 6.39 -12.00 9.25
N GLY A 291 5.90 -12.15 10.49
CA GLY A 291 6.64 -12.80 11.56
C GLY A 291 7.02 -14.23 11.22
N LYS A 292 6.08 -15.02 10.71
CA LYS A 292 6.33 -16.40 10.27
C LYS A 292 7.34 -16.46 9.13
N GLN A 293 7.18 -15.58 8.13
CA GLN A 293 8.06 -15.57 6.99
C GLN A 293 9.50 -15.15 7.35
N CYS A 294 9.67 -14.12 8.18
CA CYS A 294 10.98 -13.71 8.66
C CYS A 294 11.64 -14.78 9.55
N ALA A 295 10.85 -15.57 10.28
CA ALA A 295 11.38 -16.71 11.03
C ALA A 295 11.90 -17.80 10.09
N GLN A 296 11.19 -18.06 8.99
CA GLN A 296 11.64 -19.00 7.97
C GLN A 296 12.97 -18.54 7.33
N ASP A 297 13.12 -17.26 7.02
CA ASP A 297 14.39 -16.72 6.52
C ASP A 297 15.57 -16.96 7.48
N LEU A 298 15.34 -16.87 8.79
CA LEU A 298 16.36 -17.16 9.80
C LEU A 298 16.74 -18.66 9.82
N VAL A 299 15.76 -19.54 9.60
CA VAL A 299 16.02 -20.99 9.45
C VAL A 299 16.81 -21.27 8.17
N ASP A 300 16.38 -20.69 7.04
CA ASP A 300 17.02 -20.89 5.74
C ASP A 300 18.45 -20.34 5.70
N SER A 301 18.76 -19.33 6.52
CA SER A 301 20.11 -18.79 6.70
C SER A 301 20.98 -19.55 7.72
N GLY A 302 20.42 -20.55 8.43
CA GLY A 302 21.11 -21.31 9.46
C GLY A 302 21.32 -20.54 10.77
N LEU A 303 20.60 -19.44 10.99
CA LEU A 303 20.59 -18.69 12.25
C LEU A 303 19.63 -19.30 13.29
N LEU A 304 18.66 -20.10 12.84
CA LEU A 304 17.78 -20.92 13.67
C LEU A 304 17.76 -22.36 13.15
N ASP A 305 17.76 -23.34 14.05
CA ASP A 305 17.74 -24.76 13.65
C ASP A 305 16.37 -25.19 13.12
N THR A 306 15.28 -24.74 13.76
CA THR A 306 13.89 -25.07 13.40
C THR A 306 12.93 -23.96 13.83
N LEU A 307 11.71 -23.97 13.28
CA LEU A 307 10.62 -23.12 13.76
C LEU A 307 10.07 -23.67 15.09
N GLY A 308 10.37 -22.98 16.19
CA GLY A 308 9.76 -23.23 17.50
C GLY A 308 8.45 -22.47 17.72
N GLU A 309 7.86 -22.60 18.91
CA GLU A 309 6.61 -21.90 19.29
C GLU A 309 6.76 -20.36 19.21
N ASP A 310 7.95 -19.83 19.53
CA ASP A 310 8.25 -18.39 19.47
C ASP A 310 8.73 -17.89 18.09
N ALA A 311 8.69 -18.74 17.05
CA ALA A 311 9.23 -18.41 15.74
C ALA A 311 8.69 -17.08 15.19
N GLN A 312 7.37 -16.88 15.25
CA GLN A 312 6.75 -15.64 14.78
C GLN A 312 7.29 -14.40 15.50
N VAL A 313 7.49 -14.49 16.82
CA VAL A 313 8.03 -13.40 17.64
C VAL A 313 9.48 -13.11 17.26
N MET A 314 10.29 -14.15 17.06
CA MET A 314 11.68 -14.01 16.63
C MET A 314 11.79 -13.37 15.24
N GLY A 315 10.94 -13.78 14.29
CA GLY A 315 10.90 -13.19 12.95
C GLY A 315 10.49 -11.72 12.97
N LEU A 316 9.49 -11.36 13.79
CA LEU A 316 9.10 -9.95 14.00
C LEU A 316 10.22 -9.12 14.62
N MET A 317 10.88 -9.66 15.64
CA MET A 317 12.01 -9.00 16.28
C MET A 317 13.16 -8.78 15.30
N HIS A 318 13.43 -9.74 14.41
CA HIS A 318 14.45 -9.61 13.39
C HIS A 318 14.13 -8.51 12.37
N VAL A 319 12.93 -8.48 11.79
CA VAL A 319 12.57 -7.44 10.81
C VAL A 319 12.54 -6.05 11.44
N VAL A 320 12.12 -5.94 12.70
CA VAL A 320 12.18 -4.69 13.47
C VAL A 320 13.63 -4.27 13.70
N HIS A 321 14.52 -5.19 14.06
CA HIS A 321 15.96 -4.91 14.18
C HIS A 321 16.54 -4.32 12.89
N MET A 322 16.18 -4.90 11.73
CA MET A 322 16.64 -4.43 10.41
C MET A 322 16.11 -3.04 10.04
N ALA A 323 14.92 -2.67 10.53
CA ALA A 323 14.26 -1.39 10.24
C ALA A 323 14.47 -0.30 11.31
N TRP A 324 14.96 -0.68 12.49
CA TRP A 324 14.83 0.09 13.74
C TRP A 324 15.21 1.57 13.60
N GLU A 325 16.45 1.87 13.20
CA GLU A 325 16.98 3.24 13.28
C GLU A 325 16.23 4.21 12.36
N LYS A 326 15.94 3.77 11.13
CA LYS A 326 15.25 4.60 10.14
C LYS A 326 13.77 4.78 10.51
N THR A 327 13.10 3.71 10.94
CA THR A 327 11.69 3.76 11.37
C THR A 327 11.54 4.60 12.64
N LEU A 328 12.40 4.40 13.64
CA LEU A 328 12.39 5.19 14.86
C LEU A 328 12.59 6.68 14.58
N LYS A 329 13.59 7.04 13.75
CA LYS A 329 13.83 8.44 13.37
C LYS A 329 12.58 9.08 12.75
N SER A 330 11.89 8.38 11.84
CA SER A 330 10.65 8.88 11.23
C SER A 330 9.53 9.07 12.26
N LEU A 331 9.33 8.10 13.17
CA LEU A 331 8.29 8.16 14.19
C LEU A 331 8.54 9.28 15.20
N LEU A 332 9.78 9.49 15.63
CA LEU A 332 10.10 10.59 16.55
C LEU A 332 9.81 11.95 15.92
N HIS A 333 10.01 12.09 14.61
CA HIS A 333 9.59 13.28 13.87
C HIS A 333 8.07 13.42 13.82
N ASP A 334 7.33 12.33 13.54
CA ASP A 334 5.85 12.36 13.50
C ASP A 334 5.21 12.67 14.87
N ILE A 335 5.85 12.27 15.97
CA ILE A 335 5.43 12.61 17.33
C ILE A 335 5.49 14.12 17.61
N GLN A 336 6.36 14.86 16.91
CA GLN A 336 6.46 16.32 17.03
C GLN A 336 5.44 17.07 16.16
N HIS A 337 4.56 16.36 15.45
CA HIS A 337 3.59 17.00 14.56
C HIS A 337 2.58 17.86 15.34
N PHE A 338 2.19 19.00 14.80
CA PHE A 338 1.22 19.91 15.42
C PHE A 338 -0.22 19.38 15.48
N ILE A 339 -0.50 18.19 14.94
CA ILE A 339 -1.84 17.59 14.89
C ILE A 339 -1.89 16.46 15.89
N ALA A 340 -2.72 16.60 16.93
CA ALA A 340 -2.82 15.64 18.03
C ALA A 340 -3.12 14.21 17.58
N THR A 341 -4.01 14.01 16.59
CA THR A 341 -4.33 12.68 16.07
C THR A 341 -3.10 11.99 15.47
N ARG A 342 -2.26 12.72 14.73
CA ARG A 342 -1.01 12.18 14.19
C ARG A 342 0.00 11.85 15.30
N GLN A 343 0.08 12.67 16.36
CA GLN A 343 0.91 12.36 17.52
C GLN A 343 0.43 11.10 18.24
N ILE A 344 -0.87 10.94 18.46
CA ILE A 344 -1.48 9.77 19.10
C ILE A 344 -1.19 8.51 18.29
N THR A 345 -1.37 8.56 16.96
CA THR A 345 -1.03 7.45 16.06
C THR A 345 0.46 7.13 16.16
N ALA A 346 1.35 8.12 16.05
CA ALA A 346 2.80 7.91 16.09
C ALA A 346 3.29 7.34 17.43
N LEU A 347 2.74 7.80 18.57
CA LEU A 347 3.03 7.24 19.89
C LEU A 347 2.53 5.80 20.02
N SER A 348 1.33 5.50 19.50
CA SER A 348 0.77 4.14 19.52
C SER A 348 1.59 3.19 18.63
N VAL A 349 2.09 3.67 17.50
CA VAL A 349 3.01 2.93 16.61
C VAL A 349 4.38 2.74 17.27
N LEU A 350 4.92 3.76 17.95
CA LEU A 350 6.16 3.64 18.71
C LEU A 350 6.02 2.60 19.82
N ASN A 351 4.89 2.55 20.52
CA ASN A 351 4.58 1.53 21.52
C ASN A 351 4.66 0.12 20.92
N LEU A 352 4.06 -0.11 19.75
CA LEU A 352 4.16 -1.40 19.04
C LEU A 352 5.58 -1.72 18.58
N LEU A 353 6.30 -0.73 18.01
CA LEU A 353 7.67 -0.91 17.54
C LEU A 353 8.59 -1.34 18.70
N VAL A 354 8.51 -0.66 19.84
CA VAL A 354 9.25 -1.04 21.06
C VAL A 354 8.82 -2.43 21.52
N GLY A 355 7.53 -2.74 21.51
CA GLY A 355 6.97 -4.05 21.86
C GLY A 355 7.53 -5.21 21.03
N PHE A 356 7.92 -4.98 19.78
CA PHE A 356 8.55 -5.99 18.93
C PHE A 356 10.08 -5.93 18.89
N ALA A 357 10.70 -4.87 19.39
CA ALA A 357 12.13 -4.66 19.30
C ALA A 357 12.95 -5.59 20.21
N ALA A 358 14.19 -5.84 19.78
CA ALA A 358 15.18 -6.50 20.62
C ALA A 358 15.63 -5.54 21.75
N PRO A 359 15.89 -6.03 22.98
CA PRO A 359 16.31 -5.20 24.11
C PRO A 359 17.50 -4.28 23.78
N LYS A 360 18.49 -4.81 23.05
CA LYS A 360 19.70 -4.06 22.63
C LYS A 360 19.38 -2.80 21.81
N ASP A 361 18.36 -2.84 20.95
CA ASP A 361 18.01 -1.72 20.07
C ASP A 361 17.32 -0.62 20.86
N VAL A 362 16.42 -1.02 21.77
CA VAL A 362 15.75 -0.14 22.72
C VAL A 362 16.78 0.54 23.63
N THR A 363 17.70 -0.22 24.25
CA THR A 363 18.74 0.34 25.12
C THR A 363 19.59 1.39 24.40
N ARG A 364 20.02 1.12 23.15
CA ARG A 364 20.83 2.08 22.35
C ARG A 364 20.10 3.39 22.06
N SER A 365 18.79 3.35 21.94
CA SER A 365 17.97 4.52 21.60
C SER A 365 17.28 5.15 22.81
N LEU A 366 17.46 4.60 24.01
CA LEU A 366 16.64 4.90 25.17
C LEU A 366 16.66 6.38 25.55
N ASN A 367 17.84 6.98 25.61
CA ASN A 367 17.98 8.41 25.91
C ASN A 367 17.22 9.29 24.92
N ARG A 368 17.36 9.00 23.61
CA ARG A 368 16.68 9.73 22.54
C ARG A 368 15.15 9.59 22.64
N ILE A 369 14.66 8.39 22.93
CA ILE A 369 13.22 8.13 23.10
C ILE A 369 12.69 8.88 24.33
N LEU A 370 13.31 8.72 25.50
CA LEU A 370 12.87 9.35 26.75
C LEU A 370 12.88 10.88 26.66
N HIS A 371 13.93 11.45 26.08
CA HIS A 371 13.99 12.89 25.83
C HIS A 371 12.81 13.35 24.97
N GLN A 372 12.50 12.63 23.88
CA GLN A 372 11.35 12.95 23.05
C GLN A 372 10.02 12.83 23.82
N LEU A 373 9.86 11.81 24.66
CA LEU A 373 8.66 11.65 25.49
C LEU A 373 8.48 12.81 26.48
N ILE A 374 9.56 13.31 27.09
CA ILE A 374 9.52 14.49 27.98
C ILE A 374 9.03 15.71 27.18
N VAL A 375 9.64 16.00 26.03
CA VAL A 375 9.28 17.14 25.17
C VAL A 375 7.81 17.04 24.74
N THR A 376 7.39 15.86 24.28
CA THR A 376 6.01 15.62 23.85
C THR A 376 5.02 15.79 25.01
N TYR A 377 5.32 15.27 26.20
CA TYR A 377 4.47 15.47 27.36
C TYR A 377 4.32 16.95 27.74
N CYS A 378 5.41 17.72 27.67
CA CYS A 378 5.43 19.14 28.03
C CYS A 378 4.67 20.01 27.02
N THR A 379 4.67 19.62 25.75
CA THR A 379 4.07 20.38 24.65
C THR A 379 2.65 19.98 24.31
N ALA A 380 2.22 18.77 24.71
CA ALA A 380 0.91 18.23 24.40
C ALA A 380 -0.21 19.03 25.07
N PRO A 381 -1.09 19.71 24.32
CA PRO A 381 -2.30 20.28 24.90
C PRO A 381 -3.30 19.17 25.27
N ASP A 382 -3.40 18.16 24.39
CA ASP A 382 -4.33 17.03 24.49
C ASP A 382 -3.87 16.03 25.57
N SER A 383 -4.80 15.65 26.46
CA SER A 383 -4.53 14.68 27.52
C SER A 383 -4.27 13.26 26.99
N LEU A 384 -4.86 12.88 25.86
CA LEU A 384 -4.67 11.57 25.25
C LEU A 384 -3.26 11.42 24.70
N VAL A 385 -2.64 12.49 24.19
CA VAL A 385 -1.22 12.48 23.82
C VAL A 385 -0.36 12.18 25.05
N ARG A 386 -0.63 12.83 26.20
CA ARG A 386 0.09 12.57 27.45
C ARG A 386 -0.10 11.12 27.94
N ILE A 387 -1.31 10.57 27.85
CA ILE A 387 -1.60 9.17 28.18
C ILE A 387 -0.77 8.22 27.29
N LYS A 388 -0.79 8.42 25.97
CA LYS A 388 0.01 7.60 25.04
C LYS A 388 1.51 7.71 25.27
N THR A 389 2.02 8.89 25.63
CA THR A 389 3.42 9.07 26.01
C THR A 389 3.80 8.21 27.22
N VAL A 390 2.92 8.14 28.23
CA VAL A 390 3.12 7.32 29.43
C VAL A 390 3.04 5.82 29.10
N GLU A 391 2.13 5.41 28.22
CA GLU A 391 2.06 4.01 27.73
C GLU A 391 3.38 3.58 27.05
N VAL A 392 3.98 4.44 26.22
CA VAL A 392 5.29 4.15 25.62
C VAL A 392 6.36 3.97 26.69
N ALA A 393 6.36 4.78 27.75
CA ALA A 393 7.27 4.60 28.88
C ALA A 393 7.09 3.20 29.52
N SER A 394 5.85 2.78 29.79
CA SER A 394 5.59 1.45 30.36
C SER A 394 6.15 0.31 29.50
N VAL A 395 6.01 0.36 28.17
CA VAL A 395 6.57 -0.70 27.30
C VAL A 395 8.10 -0.65 27.21
N LEU A 396 8.73 0.51 27.40
CA LEU A 396 10.20 0.57 27.51
C LEU A 396 10.67 -0.24 28.72
N ALA A 397 9.98 -0.11 29.86
CA ALA A 397 10.34 -0.80 31.10
C ALA A 397 10.18 -2.32 31.01
N THR A 398 9.24 -2.83 30.21
CA THR A 398 9.13 -4.28 29.96
C THR A 398 10.27 -4.81 29.09
N LYS A 399 10.81 -3.97 28.19
CA LYS A 399 11.91 -4.35 27.29
C LYS A 399 13.31 -4.19 27.88
N VAL A 400 13.49 -3.23 28.77
CA VAL A 400 14.77 -2.96 29.43
C VAL A 400 14.50 -2.88 30.95
N PRO A 401 14.46 -4.02 31.68
CA PRO A 401 14.15 -4.06 33.11
C PRO A 401 15.36 -3.65 33.97
N LEU A 402 15.92 -2.45 33.70
CA LEU A 402 17.10 -1.90 34.36
C LEU A 402 16.79 -0.50 34.92
N PRO A 403 16.22 -0.40 36.14
CA PRO A 403 15.77 0.86 36.73
C PRO A 403 16.84 1.96 36.74
N ASP A 404 18.09 1.58 37.03
CA ASP A 404 19.20 2.53 37.18
C ASP A 404 19.46 3.34 35.91
N ILE A 405 19.30 2.74 34.72
CA ILE A 405 19.49 3.44 33.44
C ILE A 405 18.45 4.57 33.29
N TYR A 406 17.20 4.31 33.68
CA TYR A 406 16.15 5.33 33.63
C TYR A 406 16.41 6.45 34.64
N LEU A 407 16.89 6.10 35.84
CA LEU A 407 17.25 7.08 36.86
C LEU A 407 18.41 7.96 36.41
N ASP A 408 19.41 7.39 35.75
CA ASP A 408 20.55 8.13 35.20
C ASP A 408 20.11 9.14 34.13
N ILE A 409 19.08 8.82 33.34
CA ILE A 409 18.54 9.70 32.30
C ILE A 409 17.57 10.74 32.89
N LEU A 410 16.65 10.34 33.78
CA LEU A 410 15.52 11.17 34.20
C LEU A 410 15.81 12.05 35.42
N LEU A 411 16.62 11.58 36.39
CA LEU A 411 16.91 12.37 37.60
C LEU A 411 17.68 13.68 37.34
N PRO A 412 18.63 13.76 36.36
CA PRO A 412 19.27 15.03 36.02
C PRO A 412 18.26 16.12 35.62
N HIS A 413 17.18 15.74 34.93
CA HIS A 413 16.14 16.69 34.56
C HIS A 413 15.53 17.36 35.79
N LEU A 414 15.38 16.69 36.94
CA LEU A 414 14.82 17.27 38.18
C LEU A 414 15.66 18.41 38.80
N GLN A 415 16.87 18.68 38.30
CA GLN A 415 17.79 19.68 38.85
C GLN A 415 17.57 21.07 38.22
N LYS A 416 17.54 22.14 39.05
CA LYS A 416 17.33 23.55 38.62
C LYS A 416 18.18 24.02 37.43
N GLY A 417 19.35 23.44 37.18
CA GLY A 417 20.26 23.83 36.09
C GLY A 417 20.02 23.15 34.74
N HIS A 418 19.28 22.04 34.67
CA HIS A 418 19.06 21.29 33.41
C HIS A 418 17.94 21.86 32.53
N TRP A 419 17.08 22.70 33.11
CA TRP A 419 15.81 23.13 32.47
C TRP A 419 15.97 24.16 31.35
N THR A 420 17.13 24.81 31.22
CA THR A 420 17.32 25.96 30.30
C THR A 420 17.99 25.58 28.97
N ALA A 421 18.68 24.44 28.87
CA ALA A 421 19.39 24.03 27.66
C ALA A 421 18.69 22.91 26.87
N GLU A 422 18.10 21.93 27.55
CA GLU A 422 17.61 20.70 26.90
C GLU A 422 16.09 20.67 26.70
N THR A 423 15.31 21.38 27.52
CA THR A 423 13.84 21.34 27.50
C THR A 423 13.22 22.59 26.89
N GLY A 424 13.93 23.29 26.00
CA GLY A 424 13.36 24.42 25.22
C GLY A 424 12.73 25.55 26.04
N ALA A 425 13.17 25.75 27.29
CA ALA A 425 12.63 26.74 28.23
C ALA A 425 11.15 26.51 28.68
N TYR A 426 10.64 25.27 28.67
CA TYR A 426 9.32 24.98 29.25
C TYR A 426 9.25 25.32 30.75
N PRO A 427 8.06 25.68 31.28
CA PRO A 427 7.89 25.96 32.70
C PRO A 427 8.37 24.78 33.57
N THR A 428 9.16 25.07 34.61
CA THR A 428 9.73 24.05 35.50
C THR A 428 8.67 23.07 36.04
N ALA A 429 7.47 23.55 36.37
CA ALA A 429 6.37 22.73 36.85
C ALA A 429 5.89 21.69 35.82
N THR A 430 5.85 22.06 34.53
CA THR A 430 5.45 21.17 33.44
C THR A 430 6.47 20.06 33.26
N VAL A 431 7.77 20.40 33.26
CA VAL A 431 8.82 19.41 33.07
C VAL A 431 8.94 18.48 34.28
N LEU A 432 8.82 19.01 35.50
CA LEU A 432 8.72 18.18 36.71
C LEU A 432 7.56 17.19 36.61
N THR A 433 6.37 17.64 36.19
CA THR A 433 5.21 16.78 36.02
C THR A 433 5.46 15.69 34.98
N ALA A 434 6.09 16.03 33.84
CA ALA A 434 6.44 15.07 32.80
C ALA A 434 7.40 13.99 33.32
N VAL A 435 8.51 14.40 33.94
CA VAL A 435 9.54 13.48 34.45
C VAL A 435 8.95 12.54 35.51
N LEU A 436 8.10 13.05 36.40
CA LEU A 436 7.46 12.24 37.44
C LEU A 436 6.44 11.25 36.87
N ALA A 437 5.66 11.66 35.86
CA ALA A 437 4.72 10.76 35.18
C ALA A 437 5.47 9.62 34.45
N LEU A 438 6.60 9.92 33.82
CA LEU A 438 7.42 8.90 33.16
C LEU A 438 8.11 7.98 34.17
N LEU A 439 8.67 8.53 35.25
CA LEU A 439 9.23 7.72 36.35
C LEU A 439 8.17 6.79 36.95
N ASP A 440 6.93 7.27 37.13
CA ASP A 440 5.80 6.46 37.60
C ASP A 440 5.56 5.23 36.74
N ALA A 441 5.45 5.45 35.43
CA ALA A 441 5.17 4.39 34.48
C ALA A 441 6.32 3.39 34.38
N LEU A 442 7.55 3.88 34.38
CA LEU A 442 8.75 3.07 34.23
C LEU A 442 9.06 2.23 35.47
N LEU A 443 8.73 2.70 36.66
CA LEU A 443 9.10 2.05 37.91
C LEU A 443 7.98 1.16 38.47
N ASN A 444 6.73 1.41 38.13
CA ASN A 444 5.59 0.61 38.56
C ASN A 444 5.22 -0.51 37.58
N THR A 445 6.08 -0.82 36.61
CA THR A 445 5.89 -1.96 35.70
C THR A 445 6.23 -3.27 36.45
N PRO A 446 5.42 -4.35 36.34
CA PRO A 446 5.58 -5.58 37.14
C PRO A 446 6.97 -6.24 37.05
N GLU A 447 7.66 -6.06 35.93
CA GLU A 447 8.97 -6.66 35.66
C GLU A 447 10.14 -5.92 36.35
N GLN A 448 9.89 -4.76 36.97
CA GLN A 448 10.93 -3.92 37.58
C GLN A 448 11.20 -4.32 39.03
N ASN A 449 12.44 -4.74 39.30
CA ASN A 449 12.92 -4.92 40.67
C ASN A 449 13.74 -3.71 41.11
N ILE A 450 13.12 -2.76 41.79
CA ILE A 450 13.78 -1.53 42.24
C ILE A 450 14.64 -1.81 43.48
N SER A 451 15.95 -1.71 43.30
CA SER A 451 16.94 -1.86 44.38
C SER A 451 16.76 -0.78 45.47
N ILE A 452 17.21 -1.07 46.70
CA ILE A 452 17.22 -0.08 47.79
C ILE A 452 18.00 1.19 47.40
N PRO A 453 19.22 1.10 46.80
CA PRO A 453 19.94 2.28 46.32
C PRO A 453 19.14 3.11 45.31
N ALA A 454 18.43 2.47 44.38
CA ALA A 454 17.58 3.18 43.42
C ALA A 454 16.44 3.93 44.12
N LYS A 455 15.80 3.32 45.12
CA LYS A 455 14.77 4.01 45.95
C LYS A 455 15.36 5.21 46.69
N ASP A 456 16.56 5.08 47.26
CA ASP A 456 17.22 6.18 47.98
C ASP A 456 17.59 7.33 47.04
N ARG A 457 18.04 7.01 45.81
CA ARG A 457 18.30 8.02 44.76
C ARG A 457 17.04 8.79 44.40
N ILE A 458 15.91 8.10 44.22
CA ILE A 458 14.62 8.74 43.93
C ILE A 458 14.22 9.64 45.10
N LYS A 459 14.23 9.11 46.34
CA LYS A 459 13.88 9.88 47.54
C LYS A 459 14.73 11.14 47.69
N SER A 460 16.05 11.01 47.54
CA SER A 460 17.01 12.13 47.60
C SER A 460 16.76 13.18 46.50
N ALA A 461 16.37 12.74 45.30
CA ALA A 461 16.03 13.66 44.23
C ALA A 461 14.75 14.44 44.53
N LEU A 462 13.72 13.77 45.06
CA LEU A 462 12.39 14.34 45.35
C LEU A 462 12.35 15.19 46.62
N SER A 463 13.24 14.96 47.58
CA SER A 463 13.30 15.71 48.84
C SER A 463 13.89 17.13 48.69
N LYS A 464 14.21 17.58 47.48
CA LYS A 464 14.74 18.93 47.23
C LYS A 464 13.63 19.98 47.31
N ASP A 465 13.87 21.06 48.06
CA ASP A 465 12.88 22.10 48.40
C ASP A 465 12.12 22.69 47.20
N HIS A 466 12.76 22.80 46.04
CA HIS A 466 12.12 23.36 44.85
C HIS A 466 11.18 22.40 44.14
N ILE A 467 11.28 21.11 44.42
CA ILE A 467 10.37 20.10 43.91
C ILE A 467 9.16 20.04 44.85
N THR A 468 9.38 19.97 46.16
CA THR A 468 8.32 19.93 47.17
C THR A 468 7.42 21.16 47.15
N SER A 469 7.93 22.33 46.75
CA SER A 469 7.12 23.55 46.58
C SER A 469 6.24 23.58 45.31
N ILE A 470 6.51 22.71 44.33
CA ILE A 470 5.86 22.70 43.01
C ILE A 470 4.95 21.47 42.83
N LEU A 471 5.21 20.38 43.55
CA LEU A 471 4.44 19.14 43.48
C LEU A 471 2.95 19.37 43.82
N PRO A 472 2.02 19.04 42.92
CA PRO A 472 0.62 18.88 43.28
C PRO A 472 0.49 17.83 44.39
N THR A 473 -0.45 18.05 45.33
CA THR A 473 -0.74 17.19 46.49
C THR A 473 -0.97 15.69 46.17
N GLY A 474 -1.17 15.32 44.90
CA GLY A 474 -1.36 13.94 44.42
C GLY A 474 -0.09 13.11 44.17
N LEU A 475 1.12 13.69 44.21
CA LEU A 475 2.38 12.97 43.95
C LEU A 475 3.10 12.48 45.23
N ASN A 476 2.47 12.60 46.40
CA ASN A 476 2.96 12.09 47.70
C ASN A 476 3.24 10.58 47.73
N LYS A 477 2.79 9.82 46.72
CA LYS A 477 3.05 8.37 46.60
C LYS A 477 4.52 7.98 46.33
N PHE A 478 5.36 8.91 45.92
CA PHE A 478 6.79 8.66 45.70
C PHE A 478 7.69 9.04 46.88
N VAL A 479 7.16 9.88 47.77
CA VAL A 479 7.88 10.38 48.95
C VAL A 479 7.67 9.43 50.13
N ASN A 480 6.48 8.84 50.23
CA ASN A 480 6.15 7.74 51.15
C ASN A 480 6.54 6.39 50.52
#